data_AF-A0A9X8CXL5-F1
#
_entry.id   AF-A0A9X8CXL5-F1
#
_cell.length_a   1.000
_cell.length_b   1.000
_cell.length_c   1.000
_cell.angle_alpha   90.00
_cell.angle_beta   90.00
_cell.angle_gamma   90.00
#
_symmetry.space_group_name_H-M   'P 1'
#
loop_
_entity.id
_entity.type
_entity.pdbx_description
1 polymer ?
#
loop_
_entity_poly.entity_id
_entity_poly.type
_entity_poly.pdbx_seq_one_letter_code
_entity_poly.pdbx_strand_id
1 'polypeptide(L)'
;YVPAADADSAQIVRIARDWVRAQGIQNFYDEQGICHVVTPQHGHIRPGMFAVGGDSHSCTGGAFGAYMFGIGATEMLGVVVTGEIWLRVPHTIAMEWTGQLGAGVCAKDMMLHMCTRFGMDGGQYEAVEYCGAAVRALSMNERMTLCNMTAELGGQAGLIAPDAVTRDWLLACGVPAQELQDFAHWQTDARAPLLAHHRMA
;
A
#
# COMPACT_ATOMS: atom_id res chain seq x y z
N TYR A 1 12.47 14.43 6.71
CA TYR A 1 13.21 15.34 7.59
C TYR A 1 12.58 16.73 7.51
N VAL A 2 11.53 16.97 8.29
CA VAL A 2 10.84 18.27 8.34
C VAL A 2 10.36 18.51 9.78
N PRO A 3 10.76 19.61 10.44
CA PRO A 3 11.78 20.57 9.99
C PRO A 3 13.16 19.90 9.89
N ALA A 4 14.06 20.46 9.08
CA ALA A 4 15.43 19.96 9.00
C ALA A 4 16.14 20.14 10.36
N ALA A 5 16.75 19.08 10.88
CA ALA A 5 17.42 19.09 12.19
C ALA A 5 18.92 19.41 12.09
N ASP A 6 19.52 19.18 10.92
CA ASP A 6 20.95 19.32 10.66
C ASP A 6 21.22 19.72 9.20
N ALA A 7 22.50 19.95 8.88
CA ALA A 7 22.95 20.38 7.56
C ALA A 7 22.64 19.37 6.45
N ASP A 8 22.75 18.07 6.75
CA ASP A 8 22.50 16.99 5.80
C ASP A 8 21.01 16.91 5.45
N SER A 9 20.14 16.95 6.46
CA SER A 9 18.70 17.04 6.31
C SER A 9 18.28 18.28 5.51
N ALA A 10 18.90 19.43 5.79
CA ALA A 10 18.64 20.67 5.06
C ALA A 10 19.06 20.55 3.59
N GLN A 11 20.18 19.88 3.31
CA GLN A 11 20.63 19.60 1.95
C GLN A 11 19.68 18.66 1.21
N ILE A 12 19.19 17.59 1.84
CA ILE A 12 18.22 16.66 1.25
C ILE A 12 16.94 17.41 0.85
N VAL A 13 16.38 18.21 1.76
CA VAL A 13 15.16 18.99 1.50
C VAL A 13 15.39 20.00 0.37
N ARG A 14 16.54 20.69 0.36
CA ARG A 14 16.89 21.63 -0.71
C ARG A 14 16.97 20.93 -2.07
N ILE A 15 17.68 19.80 -2.17
CA ILE A 15 17.82 19.04 -3.41
C ILE A 15 16.45 18.60 -3.94
N ALA A 16 15.57 18.09 -3.07
CA ALA A 16 14.23 17.67 -3.47
C ALA A 16 13.40 18.86 -4.01
N ARG A 17 13.40 20.00 -3.31
CA ARG A 17 12.69 21.22 -3.74
C ARG A 17 13.25 21.79 -5.05
N ASP A 18 14.56 21.77 -5.22
CA ASP A 18 15.23 22.24 -6.44
C ASP A 18 14.86 21.35 -7.63
N TRP A 19 14.88 20.02 -7.43
CA TRP A 19 14.54 19.06 -8.47
C TRP A 19 13.08 19.15 -8.90
N VAL A 20 12.14 19.23 -7.94
CA VAL A 20 10.70 19.44 -8.22
C VAL A 20 10.49 20.67 -9.10
N ARG A 21 11.13 21.79 -8.77
CA ARG A 21 11.04 23.04 -9.54
C ARG A 21 11.64 22.88 -10.94
N ALA A 22 12.82 22.25 -11.04
CA ALA A 22 13.51 22.06 -12.30
C ALA A 22 12.73 21.14 -13.26
N GLN A 23 12.05 20.11 -12.74
CA GLN A 23 11.29 19.14 -13.52
C GLN A 23 9.82 19.52 -13.71
N GLY A 24 9.33 20.57 -13.04
CA GLY A 24 7.93 21.00 -13.13
C GLY A 24 6.95 19.97 -12.55
N ILE A 25 7.34 19.27 -11.48
CA ILE A 25 6.49 18.24 -10.86
C ILE A 25 5.31 18.90 -10.17
N GLN A 26 4.11 18.56 -10.63
CA GLN A 26 2.86 19.15 -10.14
C GLN A 26 2.45 18.58 -8.77
N ASN A 27 2.59 17.27 -8.59
CA ASN A 27 2.17 16.55 -7.39
C ASN A 27 3.30 16.54 -6.35
N PHE A 28 3.62 17.72 -5.81
CA PHE A 28 4.59 17.88 -4.72
C PHE A 28 3.92 18.36 -3.44
N TYR A 29 4.07 17.60 -2.37
CA TYR A 29 3.44 17.86 -1.08
C TYR A 29 4.49 18.10 -0.01
N ASP A 30 4.83 19.37 0.20
CA ASP A 30 5.84 19.78 1.15
C ASP A 30 5.27 19.95 2.55
N GLU A 31 5.90 19.32 3.54
CA GLU A 31 5.55 19.46 4.95
C GLU A 31 4.08 19.11 5.29
N GLN A 32 3.39 18.32 4.44
CA GLN A 32 1.96 18.00 4.57
C GLN A 32 1.66 16.74 5.40
N GLY A 33 2.66 15.91 5.69
CA GLY A 33 2.47 14.67 6.44
C GLY A 33 3.31 13.51 5.93
N ILE A 34 2.97 12.30 6.39
CA ILE A 34 3.65 11.06 6.02
C ILE A 34 3.26 10.69 4.58
N CYS A 35 4.24 10.28 3.76
CA CYS A 35 4.03 9.96 2.35
C CYS A 35 2.87 8.97 2.11
N HIS A 36 2.78 7.89 2.89
CA HIS A 36 1.72 6.87 2.77
C HIS A 36 0.35 7.30 3.28
N VAL A 37 0.24 8.49 3.87
CA VAL A 37 -1.02 9.12 4.25
C VAL A 37 -1.40 10.18 3.21
N VAL A 38 -0.46 11.06 2.86
CA VAL A 38 -0.67 12.15 1.91
C VAL A 38 -0.97 11.61 0.50
N THR A 39 -0.22 10.61 0.05
CA THR A 39 -0.37 10.04 -1.30
C THR A 39 -1.79 9.54 -1.55
N PRO A 40 -2.36 8.66 -0.70
CA PRO A 40 -3.75 8.27 -0.90
C PRO A 40 -4.68 9.46 -0.67
N GLN A 41 -4.48 10.35 0.32
CA GLN A 41 -5.42 11.44 0.64
C GLN A 41 -5.74 12.35 -0.56
N HIS A 42 -4.81 12.44 -1.51
CA HIS A 42 -4.98 13.17 -2.76
C HIS A 42 -5.48 12.30 -3.94
N GLY A 43 -5.91 11.07 -3.67
CA GLY A 43 -6.48 10.16 -4.67
C GLY A 43 -5.48 9.61 -5.68
N HIS A 44 -4.18 9.61 -5.35
CA HIS A 44 -3.12 9.17 -6.29
C HIS A 44 -3.00 7.66 -6.44
N ILE A 45 -3.53 6.89 -5.50
CA ILE A 45 -3.54 5.43 -5.55
C ILE A 45 -4.97 4.95 -5.76
N ARG A 46 -5.16 4.11 -6.79
CA ARG A 46 -6.48 3.66 -7.23
C ARG A 46 -6.44 2.16 -7.60
N PRO A 47 -7.60 1.48 -7.54
CA PRO A 47 -7.73 0.09 -7.98
C PRO A 47 -7.05 -0.19 -9.32
N GLY A 48 -6.28 -1.27 -9.39
CA GLY A 48 -5.63 -1.72 -10.63
C GLY A 48 -4.33 -1.00 -11.01
N MET A 49 -3.93 0.02 -10.25
CA MET A 49 -2.65 0.68 -10.50
C MET A 49 -1.47 -0.25 -10.17
N PHE A 50 -0.43 -0.12 -10.99
CA PHE A 50 0.90 -0.61 -10.68
C PHE A 50 1.76 0.59 -10.28
N ALA A 51 2.26 0.60 -9.05
CA ALA A 51 2.98 1.73 -8.50
C ALA A 51 4.23 1.28 -7.74
N VAL A 52 5.20 2.17 -7.61
CA VAL A 52 6.41 1.96 -6.83
C VAL A 52 6.70 3.19 -5.98
N GLY A 53 7.27 3.00 -4.81
CA GLY A 53 7.68 4.09 -3.94
C GLY A 53 9.11 3.90 -3.41
N GLY A 54 9.79 5.01 -3.10
CA GLY A 54 11.15 4.99 -2.55
C GLY A 54 11.21 4.69 -1.04
N ASP A 55 10.20 3.99 -0.52
CA ASP A 55 10.03 3.70 0.91
C ASP A 55 9.53 2.25 1.07
N SER A 56 10.02 1.55 2.11
CA SER A 56 9.70 0.14 2.36
C SER A 56 8.20 -0.12 2.57
N HIS A 57 7.47 0.85 3.11
CA HIS A 57 6.06 0.72 3.45
C HIS A 57 5.12 1.14 2.32
N SER A 58 5.65 1.27 1.10
CA SER A 58 4.86 1.54 -0.11
C SER A 58 3.78 0.46 -0.37
N CYS A 59 3.92 -0.72 0.23
CA CYS A 59 2.87 -1.76 0.30
C CYS A 59 1.52 -1.26 0.85
N THR A 60 1.49 -0.13 1.57
CA THR A 60 0.25 0.56 1.99
C THR A 60 -0.72 0.79 0.84
N GLY A 61 -0.22 1.03 -0.39
CA GLY A 61 -1.04 1.28 -1.56
C GLY A 61 -1.99 0.12 -1.90
N GLY A 62 -1.69 -1.12 -1.52
CA GLY A 62 -2.55 -2.25 -1.81
C GLY A 62 -3.83 -2.32 -0.97
N ALA A 63 -4.01 -1.45 0.03
CA ALA A 63 -5.31 -1.24 0.67
C ALA A 63 -6.37 -0.71 -0.32
N PHE A 64 -5.93 -0.14 -1.44
CA PHE A 64 -6.76 0.40 -2.52
C PHE A 64 -6.95 -0.56 -3.69
N GLY A 65 -6.46 -1.81 -3.59
CA GLY A 65 -6.42 -2.74 -4.72
C GLY A 65 -5.38 -2.37 -5.78
N ALA A 66 -4.35 -1.61 -5.40
CA ALA A 66 -3.20 -1.30 -6.25
C ALA A 66 -2.02 -2.22 -5.92
N TYR A 67 -1.27 -2.66 -6.92
CA TYR A 67 -0.01 -3.35 -6.68
C TYR A 67 1.08 -2.30 -6.47
N MET A 68 1.40 -2.00 -5.21
CA MET A 68 2.41 -1.00 -4.83
C MET A 68 3.46 -1.61 -3.90
N PHE A 69 4.74 -1.36 -4.17
CA PHE A 69 5.86 -1.88 -3.38
C PHE A 69 7.05 -0.91 -3.33
N GLY A 70 7.92 -1.12 -2.34
CA GLY A 70 9.11 -0.29 -2.11
C GLY A 70 10.26 -0.69 -3.04
N ILE A 71 10.98 0.30 -3.57
CA ILE A 71 12.17 0.09 -4.42
C ILE A 71 13.33 0.98 -3.97
N GLY A 72 14.56 0.59 -4.33
CA GLY A 72 15.76 1.35 -4.03
C GLY A 72 15.98 2.56 -4.94
N ALA A 73 16.95 3.41 -4.58
CA ALA A 73 17.26 4.64 -5.32
C ALA A 73 17.66 4.38 -6.79
N THR A 74 18.40 3.29 -7.07
CA THR A 74 18.80 2.92 -8.43
C THR A 74 17.60 2.54 -9.30
N GLU A 75 16.66 1.78 -8.74
CA GLU A 75 15.44 1.39 -9.43
C GLU A 75 14.52 2.60 -9.64
N MET A 76 14.42 3.47 -8.63
CA MET A 76 13.66 4.72 -8.72
C MET A 76 14.20 5.63 -9.84
N LEU A 77 15.52 5.75 -9.98
CA LEU A 77 16.10 6.47 -11.11
C LEU A 77 15.69 5.84 -12.44
N GLY A 78 15.71 4.51 -12.53
CA GLY A 78 15.22 3.78 -13.71
C GLY A 78 13.77 4.16 -14.05
N VAL A 79 12.86 4.03 -13.09
CA VAL A 79 11.43 4.33 -13.26
C VAL A 79 11.19 5.80 -13.64
N VAL A 80 11.89 6.74 -13.01
CA VAL A 80 11.75 8.17 -13.34
C VAL A 80 12.21 8.48 -14.77
N VAL A 81 13.20 7.75 -15.28
CA VAL A 81 13.74 7.94 -16.64
C VAL A 81 12.91 7.20 -17.70
N THR A 82 12.45 5.99 -17.42
CA THR A 82 11.82 5.10 -18.42
C THR A 82 10.31 4.97 -18.27
N GLY A 83 9.77 5.20 -17.08
CA GLY A 83 8.39 4.87 -16.71
C GLY A 83 8.15 3.37 -16.45
N GLU A 84 9.21 2.55 -16.41
CA GLU A 84 9.12 1.09 -16.40
C GLU A 84 10.08 0.46 -15.39
N ILE A 85 9.73 -0.73 -14.88
CA ILE A 85 10.56 -1.54 -13.98
C ILE A 85 10.40 -3.03 -14.28
N TRP A 86 11.44 -3.80 -14.01
CA TRP A 86 11.39 -5.26 -14.06
C TRP A 86 10.86 -5.82 -12.75
N LEU A 87 9.84 -6.67 -12.84
CA LEU A 87 9.27 -7.36 -11.70
C LEU A 87 9.15 -8.85 -12.03
N ARG A 88 9.63 -9.71 -11.13
CA ARG A 88 9.20 -11.10 -11.10
C ARG A 88 7.83 -11.14 -10.45
N VAL A 89 6.82 -11.63 -11.17
CA VAL A 89 5.47 -11.77 -10.61
C VAL A 89 5.53 -12.69 -9.38
N PRO A 90 5.15 -12.21 -8.19
CA PRO A 90 5.16 -13.03 -6.99
C PRO A 90 3.99 -14.01 -7.00
N HIS A 91 4.12 -15.09 -6.25
CA HIS A 91 2.96 -15.86 -5.82
C HIS A 91 2.14 -15.07 -4.79
N THR A 92 0.96 -15.59 -4.46
CA THR A 92 0.08 -14.97 -3.46
C THR A 92 -0.08 -15.88 -2.24
N ILE A 93 0.09 -15.32 -1.06
CA ILE A 93 -0.25 -15.93 0.23
C ILE A 93 -1.56 -15.30 0.70
N ALA A 94 -2.62 -16.09 0.83
CA ALA A 94 -3.92 -15.60 1.29
C ALA A 94 -4.04 -15.68 2.82
N MET A 95 -4.39 -14.56 3.42
CA MET A 95 -4.60 -14.36 4.85
C MET A 95 -6.09 -14.05 5.07
N GLU A 96 -6.89 -15.11 5.19
CA GLU A 96 -8.35 -15.03 5.30
C GLU A 96 -8.77 -14.85 6.76
N TRP A 97 -9.35 -13.69 7.09
CA TRP A 97 -9.89 -13.38 8.41
C TRP A 97 -11.41 -13.49 8.44
N THR A 98 -11.91 -14.35 9.33
CA THR A 98 -13.34 -14.57 9.52
C THR A 98 -13.87 -13.81 10.75
N GLY A 99 -15.19 -13.73 10.89
CA GLY A 99 -15.82 -13.06 12.02
C GLY A 99 -15.78 -11.53 11.94
N GLN A 100 -15.77 -10.89 13.12
CA GLN A 100 -15.68 -9.44 13.31
C GLN A 100 -14.75 -9.16 14.48
N LEU A 101 -14.04 -8.03 14.42
CA LEU A 101 -13.19 -7.62 15.53
C LEU A 101 -14.03 -7.34 16.78
N GLY A 102 -13.54 -7.84 17.92
CA GLY A 102 -14.14 -7.55 19.22
C GLY A 102 -13.97 -6.08 19.61
N ALA A 103 -14.74 -5.65 20.62
CA ALA A 103 -14.61 -4.29 21.13
C ALA A 103 -13.18 -4.00 21.61
N GLY A 104 -12.57 -2.93 21.09
CA GLY A 104 -11.21 -2.53 21.41
C GLY A 104 -10.11 -3.25 20.63
N VAL A 105 -10.46 -4.17 19.73
CA VAL A 105 -9.52 -4.83 18.80
C VAL A 105 -9.54 -4.11 17.46
N CYS A 106 -8.38 -3.90 16.86
CA CYS A 106 -8.23 -3.20 15.58
C CYS A 106 -7.32 -3.95 14.59
N ALA A 107 -7.22 -3.45 13.37
CA ALA A 107 -6.31 -4.00 12.35
C ALA A 107 -4.83 -4.10 12.80
N LYS A 108 -4.37 -3.22 13.72
CA LYS A 108 -3.02 -3.33 14.27
C LYS A 108 -2.84 -4.63 15.07
N ASP A 109 -3.84 -5.04 15.83
CA ASP A 109 -3.81 -6.27 16.61
C ASP A 109 -3.80 -7.50 15.68
N MET A 110 -4.54 -7.45 14.57
CA MET A 110 -4.49 -8.48 13.52
C MET A 110 -3.06 -8.66 12.99
N MET A 111 -2.38 -7.56 12.65
CA MET A 111 -1.01 -7.62 12.13
C MET A 111 0.00 -8.07 13.18
N LEU A 112 -0.09 -7.57 14.42
CA LEU A 112 0.79 -8.03 15.50
C LEU A 112 0.61 -9.52 15.80
N HIS A 113 -0.63 -10.02 15.71
CA HIS A 113 -0.91 -11.45 15.81
C HIS A 113 -0.23 -12.24 14.69
N MET A 114 -0.31 -11.76 13.44
CA MET A 114 0.34 -12.39 12.29
C MET A 114 1.87 -12.40 12.42
N CYS A 115 2.48 -11.26 12.76
CA CYS A 115 3.94 -11.17 12.94
C CYS A 115 4.43 -12.11 14.07
N THR A 116 3.63 -12.28 15.12
CA THR A 116 3.94 -13.24 16.20
C THR A 116 3.83 -14.69 15.72
N ARG A 117 2.82 -14.99 14.89
CA ARG A 117 2.54 -16.36 14.42
C ARG A 117 3.47 -16.83 13.31
N PHE A 118 3.81 -15.95 12.37
CA PHE A 118 4.56 -16.28 11.16
C PHE A 118 6.00 -15.75 11.18
N GLY A 119 6.33 -14.85 12.11
CA GLY A 119 7.62 -14.18 12.17
C GLY A 119 7.73 -13.05 11.14
N MET A 120 8.91 -12.44 11.09
CA MET A 120 9.22 -11.29 10.21
C MET A 120 9.46 -11.67 8.73
N ASP A 121 9.47 -12.97 8.42
CA ASP A 121 9.66 -13.51 7.06
C ASP A 121 8.46 -14.37 6.63
N GLY A 122 7.30 -14.16 7.25
CA GLY A 122 6.08 -14.92 6.96
C GLY A 122 5.52 -14.68 5.55
N GLY A 123 5.88 -13.57 4.93
CA GLY A 123 5.49 -13.17 3.58
C GLY A 123 6.45 -13.64 2.49
N GLN A 124 7.68 -14.08 2.82
CA GLN A 124 8.65 -14.69 1.90
C GLN A 124 8.93 -13.90 0.61
N TYR A 125 8.81 -12.56 0.68
CA TYR A 125 8.88 -11.65 -0.48
C TYR A 125 7.83 -11.92 -1.57
N GLU A 126 6.71 -12.56 -1.20
CA GLU A 126 5.56 -12.80 -2.05
C GLU A 126 4.47 -11.74 -1.80
N ALA A 127 3.40 -11.74 -2.61
CA ALA A 127 2.24 -10.90 -2.34
C ALA A 127 1.40 -11.50 -1.21
N VAL A 128 0.98 -10.67 -0.26
CA VAL A 128 0.10 -11.07 0.85
C VAL A 128 -1.29 -10.49 0.58
N GLU A 129 -2.26 -11.35 0.33
CA GLU A 129 -3.66 -10.95 0.18
C GLU A 129 -4.38 -11.05 1.53
N TYR A 130 -4.96 -9.95 1.99
CA TYR A 130 -5.82 -9.92 3.16
C TYR A 130 -7.28 -9.98 2.71
N CYS A 131 -7.98 -11.04 3.09
CA CYS A 131 -9.35 -11.29 2.64
C CYS A 131 -10.25 -11.80 3.78
N GLY A 132 -11.52 -12.05 3.47
CA GLY A 132 -12.50 -12.55 4.42
C GLY A 132 -13.41 -11.49 5.02
N ALA A 133 -14.36 -11.93 5.85
CA ALA A 133 -15.45 -11.10 6.37
C ALA A 133 -14.94 -10.00 7.30
N ALA A 134 -13.94 -10.28 8.13
CA ALA A 134 -13.40 -9.29 9.05
C ALA A 134 -12.70 -8.16 8.27
N VAL A 135 -11.90 -8.48 7.25
CA VAL A 135 -11.23 -7.49 6.39
C VAL A 135 -12.24 -6.61 5.65
N ARG A 136 -13.31 -7.20 5.12
CA ARG A 136 -14.38 -6.43 4.45
C ARG A 136 -15.08 -5.45 5.39
N ALA A 137 -15.16 -5.76 6.68
CA ALA A 137 -15.77 -4.88 7.68
C ALA A 137 -14.85 -3.71 8.10
N LEU A 138 -13.55 -3.75 7.77
CA LEU A 138 -12.59 -2.71 8.13
C LEU A 138 -12.83 -1.40 7.35
N SER A 139 -12.60 -0.29 8.05
CA SER A 139 -12.47 1.03 7.42
C SER A 139 -11.22 1.12 6.53
N MET A 140 -11.15 2.11 5.63
CA MET A 140 -9.94 2.32 4.82
C MET A 140 -8.67 2.54 5.66
N ASN A 141 -8.77 3.24 6.79
CA ASN A 141 -7.61 3.46 7.67
C ASN A 141 -7.09 2.15 8.28
N GLU A 142 -7.99 1.23 8.59
CA GLU A 142 -7.63 -0.09 9.10
C GLU A 142 -7.06 -0.98 7.99
N ARG A 143 -7.60 -0.92 6.77
CA ARG A 143 -7.03 -1.59 5.60
C ARG A 143 -5.62 -1.09 5.27
N MET A 144 -5.41 0.23 5.32
CA MET A 144 -4.09 0.84 5.18
C MET A 144 -3.13 0.35 6.26
N THR A 145 -3.60 0.18 7.51
CA THR A 145 -2.79 -0.39 8.60
C THR A 145 -2.35 -1.82 8.30
N LEU A 146 -3.25 -2.68 7.79
CA LEU A 146 -2.92 -4.05 7.39
C LEU A 146 -1.84 -4.07 6.30
N CYS A 147 -2.09 -3.36 5.19
CA CYS A 147 -1.20 -3.37 4.03
C CYS A 147 0.14 -2.67 4.30
N ASN A 148 0.16 -1.63 5.13
CA ASN A 148 1.39 -0.97 5.57
C ASN A 148 2.32 -1.95 6.28
N MET A 149 1.76 -2.77 7.18
CA MET A 149 2.54 -3.71 7.97
C MET A 149 2.90 -5.02 7.24
N THR A 150 2.56 -5.14 5.95
CA THR A 150 3.08 -6.24 5.13
C THR A 150 4.61 -6.21 5.04
N ALA A 151 5.22 -5.03 5.15
CA ALA A 151 6.67 -4.87 5.21
C ALA A 151 7.28 -5.64 6.40
N GLU A 152 6.66 -5.58 7.58
CA GLU A 152 7.10 -6.30 8.78
C GLU A 152 6.89 -7.82 8.69
N LEU A 153 6.01 -8.30 7.81
CA LEU A 153 5.88 -9.72 7.50
C LEU A 153 6.91 -10.18 6.46
N GLY A 154 7.70 -9.27 5.88
CA GLY A 154 8.61 -9.59 4.78
C GLY A 154 7.87 -9.89 3.47
N GLY A 155 6.63 -9.43 3.31
CA GLY A 155 5.90 -9.52 2.04
C GLY A 155 6.28 -8.39 1.09
N GLN A 156 6.20 -8.64 -0.22
CA GLN A 156 6.52 -7.62 -1.22
C GLN A 156 5.41 -6.57 -1.35
N ALA A 157 4.15 -7.00 -1.32
CA ALA A 157 2.97 -6.13 -1.41
C ALA A 157 1.84 -6.70 -0.56
N GLY A 158 1.07 -5.82 0.09
CA GLY A 158 -0.11 -6.18 0.87
C GLY A 158 -1.38 -5.79 0.13
N LEU A 159 -2.22 -6.74 -0.26
CA LEU A 159 -3.35 -6.50 -1.16
C LEU A 159 -4.68 -6.72 -0.46
N ILE A 160 -5.60 -5.78 -0.63
CA ILE A 160 -7.02 -5.93 -0.28
C ILE A 160 -7.83 -5.60 -1.52
N ALA A 161 -8.73 -6.52 -1.90
CA ALA A 161 -9.61 -6.29 -3.03
C ALA A 161 -10.53 -5.08 -2.75
N PRO A 162 -10.63 -4.12 -3.68
CA PRO A 162 -11.39 -2.90 -3.49
C PRO A 162 -12.90 -3.20 -3.49
N ASP A 163 -13.63 -2.49 -2.64
CA ASP A 163 -15.08 -2.60 -2.51
C ASP A 163 -15.72 -1.20 -2.36
N ALA A 164 -16.99 -1.15 -1.95
CA ALA A 164 -17.69 0.11 -1.75
C ALA A 164 -16.98 1.04 -0.76
N VAL A 165 -16.31 0.51 0.28
CA VAL A 165 -15.55 1.30 1.25
C VAL A 165 -14.37 1.99 0.57
N THR A 166 -13.66 1.28 -0.31
CA THR A 166 -12.57 1.85 -1.11
C THR A 166 -13.09 2.91 -2.09
N ARG A 167 -14.17 2.62 -2.82
CA ARG A 167 -14.78 3.56 -3.76
C ARG A 167 -15.23 4.85 -3.07
N ASP A 168 -15.97 4.74 -1.98
CA ASP A 168 -16.57 5.88 -1.30
C ASP A 168 -15.48 6.79 -0.70
N TRP A 169 -14.39 6.19 -0.23
CA TRP A 169 -13.21 6.94 0.21
C TRP A 169 -12.55 7.72 -0.93
N LEU A 170 -12.34 7.09 -2.10
CA LEU A 170 -11.72 7.75 -3.25
C LEU A 170 -12.59 8.89 -3.81
N LEU A 171 -13.92 8.71 -3.82
CA LEU A 171 -14.86 9.77 -4.16
C LEU A 171 -14.75 10.94 -3.17
N ALA A 172 -14.62 10.68 -1.87
CA ALA A 172 -14.44 11.71 -0.85
C ALA A 172 -13.10 12.47 -1.01
N CYS A 173 -12.07 11.81 -1.55
CA CYS A 173 -10.79 12.43 -1.94
C CYS A 173 -10.87 13.21 -3.27
N GLY A 174 -12.01 13.25 -3.94
CA GLY A 174 -12.21 13.98 -5.19
C GLY A 174 -11.82 13.22 -6.45
N VAL A 175 -11.59 11.90 -6.37
CA VAL A 175 -11.38 11.07 -7.58
C VAL A 175 -12.70 11.01 -8.37
N PRO A 176 -12.71 11.34 -9.68
CA PRO A 176 -13.93 11.30 -10.49
C PRO A 176 -14.51 9.89 -10.56
N ALA A 177 -15.84 9.76 -10.42
CA ALA A 177 -16.53 8.47 -10.45
C ALA A 177 -16.29 7.67 -11.75
N GLN A 178 -16.06 8.37 -12.86
CA GLN A 178 -15.64 7.77 -14.14
C GLN A 178 -14.38 6.91 -14.01
N GLU A 179 -13.42 7.34 -13.20
CA GLU A 179 -12.13 6.66 -13.02
C GLU A 179 -12.24 5.47 -12.05
N LEU A 180 -13.42 5.25 -11.47
CA LEU A 180 -13.69 4.18 -10.52
C LEU A 180 -14.74 3.19 -11.04
N GLN A 181 -15.13 3.24 -12.31
CA GLN A 181 -16.20 2.38 -12.84
C GLN A 181 -15.86 0.89 -12.72
N ASP A 182 -14.60 0.53 -12.96
CA ASP A 182 -14.14 -0.85 -13.00
C ASP A 182 -13.49 -1.31 -11.68
N PHE A 183 -13.67 -0.58 -10.57
CA PHE A 183 -13.03 -0.95 -9.30
C PHE A 183 -13.35 -2.39 -8.88
N ALA A 184 -14.57 -2.85 -9.14
CA ALA A 184 -15.04 -4.19 -8.78
C ALA A 184 -14.41 -5.31 -9.64
N HIS A 185 -13.70 -4.99 -10.72
CA HIS A 185 -12.98 -5.96 -11.54
C HIS A 185 -11.79 -6.57 -10.80
N TRP A 186 -11.16 -5.82 -9.90
CA TRP A 186 -9.90 -6.19 -9.24
C TRP A 186 -10.14 -7.14 -8.05
N GLN A 187 -10.60 -8.35 -8.34
CA GLN A 187 -10.91 -9.38 -7.36
C GLN A 187 -10.13 -10.66 -7.64
N THR A 188 -9.85 -11.42 -6.59
CA THR A 188 -9.24 -12.74 -6.72
C THR A 188 -10.24 -13.72 -7.31
N ASP A 189 -9.86 -14.40 -8.40
CA ASP A 189 -10.65 -15.48 -8.99
C ASP A 189 -10.78 -16.65 -8.02
N ALA A 190 -11.95 -17.31 -7.99
CA ALA A 190 -12.24 -18.41 -7.06
C ALA A 190 -11.28 -19.62 -7.16
N ARG A 191 -10.53 -19.74 -8.26
CA ARG A 191 -9.54 -20.81 -8.49
C ARG A 191 -8.12 -20.27 -8.70
N ALA A 192 -7.87 -19.01 -8.30
CA ALA A 192 -6.54 -18.44 -8.37
C ALA A 192 -5.57 -19.31 -7.55
N PRO A 193 -4.39 -19.66 -8.11
CA PRO A 193 -3.41 -20.42 -7.38
C PRO A 193 -2.81 -19.58 -6.25
N LEU A 194 -2.72 -20.17 -5.06
CA LEU A 194 -2.12 -19.57 -3.89
C LEU A 194 -0.90 -20.39 -3.49
N LEU A 195 0.18 -19.72 -3.08
CA LEU A 195 1.33 -20.37 -2.47
C LEU A 195 0.95 -21.00 -1.12
N ALA A 196 0.18 -20.25 -0.33
CA ALA A 196 -0.37 -20.71 0.94
C ALA A 196 -1.70 -20.00 1.22
N HIS A 197 -2.57 -20.66 2.01
CA HIS A 197 -3.85 -20.11 2.45
C HIS A 197 -4.01 -20.34 3.96
N HIS A 198 -3.99 -19.25 4.72
CA HIS A 198 -4.14 -19.26 6.16
C HIS A 198 -5.50 -18.69 6.55
N ARG A 199 -6.25 -19.45 7.35
CA ARG A 199 -7.52 -19.01 7.94
C ARG A 199 -7.31 -18.57 9.38
N MET A 200 -7.82 -17.39 9.70
CA MET A 200 -7.75 -16.74 10.99
C MET A 200 -9.15 -16.35 11.47
N ALA A 201 -9.32 -16.31 12.79
CA ALA A 201 -10.58 -16.02 13.47
C ALA A 201 -10.32 -15.04 14.61
#